data_AF-A0A7C4YWF7-F1
#
_entry.id   AF-A0A7C4YWF7-F1
#
_cell.length_a   1.000
_cell.length_b   1.000
_cell.length_c   1.000
_cell.angle_alpha   90.00
_cell.angle_beta   90.00
_cell.angle_gamma   90.00
#
_symmetry.space_group_name_H-M   'P 1'
#
loop_
_entity.id
_entity.type
_entity.pdbx_description
1 polymer ?
#
loop_
_entity_poly.entity_id
_entity_poly.type
_entity_poly.pdbx_seq_one_letter_code
_entity_poly.pdbx_strand_id
1 'polypeptide(L)'
;MNRLLQTLDTWFKGLTYPRKFTVITAIFVFPIIAFLPLIGNEVDRINRYGTGELFGTLYTRPLWKISHDLYLHQVLSEKFVEGEVEFPEVEALQATIDVDFDELEARQRQEILSEPYQSEVAEFKDRWANIKVSLSNTDSAALKAQHE
;
A
#
# COMPACT_ATOMS: atom_id res chain seq x y z
N MET A 1 60.66 8.69 -10.88
CA MET A 1 59.75 9.44 -9.99
C MET A 1 58.88 10.32 -10.87
N ASN A 2 57.55 10.21 -10.78
CA ASN A 2 56.61 10.77 -11.77
C ASN A 2 56.74 12.30 -11.86
N ARG A 3 56.99 12.85 -13.06
CA ARG A 3 57.14 14.30 -13.29
C ARG A 3 55.94 15.10 -12.76
N LEU A 4 54.74 14.52 -12.83
CA LEU A 4 53.51 15.08 -12.27
C LEU A 4 53.57 15.28 -10.75
N LEU A 5 54.15 14.33 -10.01
CA LEU A 5 54.29 14.44 -8.56
C LEU A 5 55.32 15.52 -8.18
N GLN A 6 56.39 15.66 -8.97
CA GLN A 6 57.40 16.70 -8.76
C GLN A 6 56.85 18.10 -9.02
N THR A 7 56.04 18.28 -10.06
CA THR A 7 55.37 19.57 -10.35
C THR A 7 54.33 19.94 -9.31
N LEU A 8 53.63 18.96 -8.73
CA LEU A 8 52.66 19.19 -7.66
C LEU A 8 53.36 19.56 -6.35
N ASP A 9 54.48 18.91 -6.03
CA ASP A 9 55.26 19.19 -4.81
C ASP A 9 55.88 20.60 -4.84
N THR A 10 56.46 21.02 -5.97
CA THR A 10 57.01 22.39 -6.11
C THR A 10 55.93 23.46 -6.05
N TRP A 11 54.78 23.23 -6.69
CA TRP A 11 53.62 24.12 -6.59
C TRP A 11 53.09 24.22 -5.16
N PHE A 12 52.94 23.08 -4.48
CA PHE A 12 52.41 23.03 -3.12
C PHE A 12 53.35 23.72 -2.12
N LYS A 13 54.67 23.53 -2.27
CA LYS A 13 55.67 24.19 -1.42
C LYS A 13 55.62 25.71 -1.51
N GLY A 14 55.30 26.26 -2.68
CA GLY A 14 55.16 27.70 -2.93
C GLY A 14 53.91 28.37 -2.32
N LEU A 15 52.97 27.59 -1.77
CA LEU A 15 51.76 28.14 -1.14
C LEU A 15 52.05 28.66 0.28
N THR A 16 51.39 29.77 0.65
CA THR A 16 51.39 30.28 2.02
C THR A 16 50.61 29.34 2.95
N TYR A 17 50.92 29.36 4.25
CA TYR A 17 50.33 28.45 5.24
C TYR A 17 48.78 28.39 5.21
N PRO A 18 48.04 29.52 5.13
CA PRO A 18 46.58 29.48 5.03
C PRO A 18 46.09 28.78 3.75
N ARG A 19 46.79 28.96 2.62
CA ARG A 19 46.42 28.34 1.33
C ARG A 19 46.68 26.84 1.34
N LYS A 20 47.76 26.38 1.99
CA LYS A 20 48.04 24.95 2.19
C LYS A 20 46.92 24.28 3.00
N PHE A 21 46.47 24.93 4.07
CA PHE A 21 45.35 24.45 4.86
C PHE A 21 44.06 24.36 4.04
N THR A 22 43.74 25.37 3.22
CA THR A 22 42.57 25.33 2.34
C THR A 22 42.62 24.17 1.34
N VAL A 23 43.78 23.91 0.72
CA VAL A 23 43.93 22.80 -0.24
C VAL A 23 43.74 21.45 0.46
N ILE A 24 44.33 21.26 1.65
CA ILE A 24 44.17 20.03 2.43
C ILE A 24 42.69 19.85 2.81
N THR A 25 42.05 20.89 3.35
CA THR A 25 40.63 20.85 3.71
C THR A 25 39.74 20.53 2.51
N ALA A 26 40.02 21.11 1.34
CA ALA A 26 39.26 20.83 0.12
C ALA A 26 39.38 19.35 -0.29
N ILE A 27 40.56 18.73 -0.18
CA ILE A 27 40.76 17.30 -0.49
C ILE A 27 39.89 16.41 0.40
N PHE A 28 39.61 16.81 1.64
CA PHE A 28 38.76 16.04 2.55
C PHE A 28 37.27 16.37 2.44
N VAL A 29 36.90 17.62 2.17
CA VAL A 29 35.50 18.04 2.09
C VAL A 29 34.87 17.66 0.74
N PHE A 30 35.64 17.70 -0.35
CA PHE A 30 35.12 17.45 -1.69
C PHE A 30 34.53 16.03 -1.87
N PRO A 31 35.17 14.95 -1.37
CA PRO A 31 34.57 13.62 -1.38
C PRO A 31 33.24 13.58 -0.62
N ILE A 32 33.16 14.21 0.55
CA ILE A 32 31.94 14.23 1.37
C ILE A 32 30.77 14.85 0.58
N ILE A 33 31.02 16.00 -0.06
CA ILE A 33 30.01 16.68 -0.90
C ILE A 33 29.63 15.81 -2.09
N ALA A 34 30.59 15.14 -2.72
CA ALA A 34 30.34 14.25 -3.85
C ALA A 34 29.47 13.03 -3.49
N PHE A 35 29.50 12.58 -2.23
CA PHE A 35 28.66 11.48 -1.73
C PHE A 35 27.28 11.91 -1.22
N LEU A 36 27.01 13.20 -1.00
CA LEU A 36 25.71 13.68 -0.53
C LEU A 36 24.52 13.25 -1.43
N PRO A 37 24.61 13.31 -2.78
CA PRO A 37 23.51 12.87 -3.64
C PRO A 37 23.19 11.37 -3.48
N LEU A 38 24.18 10.55 -3.14
CA LEU A 38 24.00 9.12 -2.92
C LEU A 38 23.10 8.85 -1.71
N ILE A 39 23.26 9.66 -0.66
CA ILE A 39 22.44 9.58 0.56
C ILE A 39 20.99 9.97 0.26
N GLY A 40 20.78 11.06 -0.50
CA GLY A 40 19.43 11.48 -0.90
C GLY A 40 18.70 10.42 -1.73
N ASN A 41 19.39 9.84 -2.71
CA ASN A 41 18.84 8.79 -3.56
C ASN A 41 18.45 7.52 -2.77
N GLU A 42 19.22 7.18 -1.74
CA GLU A 42 18.95 6.03 -0.89
C GLU A 42 17.71 6.26 0.00
N VAL A 43 17.60 7.45 0.61
CA VAL A 43 16.43 7.84 1.40
C VAL A 43 15.17 7.86 0.54
N ASP A 44 15.23 8.44 -0.67
CA ASP A 44 14.10 8.45 -1.60
C ASP A 44 13.71 7.04 -2.05
N ARG A 45 14.69 6.15 -2.22
CA ARG A 45 14.44 4.74 -2.53
C ARG A 45 13.73 4.04 -1.38
N ILE A 46 14.23 4.18 -0.15
CA ILE A 46 13.61 3.60 1.05
C ILE A 46 12.19 4.12 1.22
N ASN A 47 11.97 5.42 1.04
CA ASN A 47 10.64 6.01 1.12
C ASN A 47 9.71 5.44 0.05
N ARG A 48 10.15 5.35 -1.22
CA ARG A 48 9.32 4.77 -2.29
C ARG A 48 8.97 3.31 -2.05
N TYR A 49 9.91 2.49 -1.60
CA TYR A 49 9.65 1.08 -1.26
C TYR A 49 8.77 0.94 -0.02
N GLY A 50 9.06 1.68 1.04
CA GLY A 50 8.28 1.67 2.28
C GLY A 50 6.84 2.09 2.02
N THR A 51 6.64 3.15 1.24
CA THR A 51 5.32 3.60 0.81
C THR A 51 4.63 2.55 -0.08
N GLY A 52 5.34 1.89 -1.00
CA GLY A 52 4.77 0.83 -1.84
C GLY A 52 4.32 -0.41 -1.05
N GLU A 53 5.14 -0.88 -0.11
CA GLU A 53 4.82 -1.99 0.79
C GLU A 53 3.67 -1.63 1.74
N LEU A 54 3.63 -0.37 2.22
CA LEU A 54 2.53 0.18 3.00
C LEU A 54 1.24 0.15 2.18
N PHE A 55 1.27 0.59 0.92
CA PHE A 55 0.12 0.51 0.03
C PHE A 55 -0.35 -0.93 -0.20
N GLY A 56 0.58 -1.86 -0.46
CA GLY A 56 0.24 -3.27 -0.65
C GLY A 56 -0.40 -3.91 0.58
N THR A 57 0.10 -3.57 1.77
CA THR A 57 -0.40 -4.11 3.05
C THR A 57 -1.72 -3.48 3.47
N LEU A 58 -1.88 -2.18 3.26
CA LEU A 58 -3.06 -1.43 3.70
C LEU A 58 -4.22 -1.50 2.71
N TYR A 59 -3.96 -1.67 1.41
CA TYR A 59 -4.99 -1.63 0.36
C TYR A 59 -5.15 -2.96 -0.36
N THR A 60 -4.09 -3.42 -1.02
CA THR A 60 -4.20 -4.55 -1.94
C THR A 60 -4.57 -5.83 -1.20
N ARG A 61 -3.98 -6.08 -0.04
CA ARG A 61 -4.29 -7.29 0.76
C ARG A 61 -5.73 -7.30 1.28
N PRO A 62 -6.26 -6.23 1.91
CA PRO A 62 -7.67 -6.18 2.29
C PRO A 62 -8.63 -6.31 1.10
N LEU A 63 -8.36 -5.64 -0.02
CA LEU A 63 -9.19 -5.75 -1.22
C LEU A 63 -9.21 -7.17 -1.78
N TRP A 64 -8.06 -7.85 -1.76
CA TRP A 64 -7.99 -9.25 -2.19
C TRP A 64 -8.80 -10.17 -1.28
N LYS A 65 -8.76 -9.93 0.04
CA LYS A 65 -9.59 -10.65 1.02
C LYS A 65 -11.08 -10.43 0.74
N ILE A 66 -11.53 -9.18 0.63
CA ILE A 66 -12.92 -8.84 0.30
C ILE A 66 -13.35 -9.50 -1.02
N SER A 67 -12.51 -9.46 -2.05
CA SER A 67 -12.81 -10.12 -3.33
C SER A 67 -12.95 -11.64 -3.19
N HIS A 68 -12.15 -12.27 -2.35
CA HIS A 68 -12.24 -13.71 -2.08
C HIS A 68 -13.54 -14.04 -1.33
N ASP A 69 -13.86 -13.25 -0.30
CA ASP A 69 -15.05 -13.48 0.52
C ASP A 69 -16.34 -13.21 -0.27
N LEU A 70 -16.35 -12.22 -1.18
CA LEU A 70 -17.45 -12.01 -2.13
C LEU A 70 -17.64 -13.20 -3.09
N TYR A 71 -16.55 -13.80 -3.56
CA TYR A 71 -16.63 -15.01 -4.39
C TYR A 71 -17.20 -16.19 -3.59
N LEU A 72 -16.74 -16.39 -2.36
CA LEU A 72 -17.29 -17.41 -1.47
C LEU A 72 -18.78 -17.15 -1.17
N HIS A 73 -19.18 -15.89 -1.02
CA HIS A 73 -20.57 -15.51 -0.79
C HIS A 73 -21.45 -15.87 -1.98
N GLN A 74 -20.96 -15.64 -3.20
CA GLN A 74 -21.68 -16.08 -4.40
C GLN A 74 -21.89 -17.61 -4.39
N VAL A 75 -20.83 -18.39 -4.14
CA VAL A 75 -20.92 -19.86 -4.12
C VAL A 75 -21.87 -20.35 -3.02
N LEU A 76 -21.81 -19.78 -1.81
CA LEU A 76 -22.71 -20.15 -0.73
C LEU A 76 -24.15 -19.72 -1.00
N SER A 77 -24.36 -18.59 -1.66
CA SER A 77 -25.69 -18.12 -2.05
C SER A 77 -26.34 -19.05 -3.07
N GLU A 78 -25.57 -19.55 -4.04
CA GLU A 78 -26.05 -20.55 -5.00
C GLU A 78 -26.45 -21.85 -4.28
N LYS A 79 -25.60 -22.35 -3.39
CA LYS A 79 -25.89 -23.55 -2.57
C LYS A 79 -27.09 -23.37 -1.64
N PHE A 80 -27.28 -22.16 -1.12
CA PHE A 80 -28.43 -21.82 -0.30
C PHE A 80 -29.73 -21.91 -1.12
N VAL A 81 -29.74 -21.38 -2.35
CA VAL A 81 -30.90 -21.49 -3.25
C VAL A 81 -31.19 -22.95 -3.63
N GLU A 82 -30.16 -23.79 -3.73
CA GLU A 82 -30.28 -25.23 -3.97
C GLU A 82 -30.70 -26.02 -2.72
N GLY A 83 -30.76 -25.37 -1.54
CA GLY A 83 -31.11 -26.00 -0.26
C GLY A 83 -29.99 -26.87 0.34
N GLU A 84 -28.76 -26.75 -0.15
CA GLU A 84 -27.59 -27.49 0.37
C GLU A 84 -27.00 -26.87 1.64
N VAL A 85 -27.27 -25.59 1.87
CA VAL A 85 -26.72 -24.78 2.97
C VAL A 85 -27.84 -23.97 3.62
N GLU A 86 -27.75 -23.76 4.93
CA GLU A 86 -28.70 -22.95 5.70
C GLU A 86 -28.35 -21.46 5.63
N PHE A 87 -29.36 -20.58 5.63
CA PHE A 87 -29.18 -19.13 5.55
C PHE A 87 -28.19 -18.54 6.60
N PRO A 88 -28.12 -19.02 7.86
CA PRO A 88 -27.15 -18.51 8.84
C PRO A 88 -25.68 -18.63 8.43
N GLU A 89 -25.32 -19.60 7.59
CA GLU A 89 -23.95 -19.72 7.07
C GLU A 89 -23.65 -18.61 6.05
N VAL A 90 -24.64 -18.25 5.23
CA VAL A 90 -24.55 -17.12 4.30
C VAL A 90 -24.47 -15.81 5.07
N GLU A 91 -25.29 -15.64 6.10
CA GLU A 91 -25.31 -14.45 6.96
C GLU A 91 -23.98 -14.25 7.71
N ALA A 92 -23.37 -15.33 8.20
CA ALA A 92 -22.06 -15.26 8.85
C ALA A 92 -20.96 -14.75 7.90
N LEU A 93 -20.99 -15.18 6.64
CA LEU A 93 -20.07 -14.67 5.62
C LEU A 93 -20.39 -13.22 5.25
N GLN A 94 -21.67 -12.84 5.18
CA GLN A 94 -22.06 -11.45 4.96
C GLN A 94 -21.53 -10.52 6.05
N ALA A 95 -21.64 -10.93 7.32
CA ALA A 95 -21.10 -10.19 8.45
C ALA A 95 -19.56 -10.07 8.38
N THR A 96 -18.86 -11.11 7.90
CA THR A 96 -17.41 -11.06 7.70
C THR A 96 -17.02 -10.02 6.65
N ILE A 97 -17.73 -9.99 5.52
CA ILE A 97 -17.51 -9.00 4.45
C ILE A 97 -17.78 -7.58 4.96
N ASP A 98 -18.82 -7.39 5.78
CA ASP A 98 -19.14 -6.09 6.38
C ASP A 98 -18.00 -5.58 7.28
N VAL A 99 -17.49 -6.45 8.15
CA VAL A 99 -16.35 -6.13 9.02
C VAL A 99 -15.12 -5.76 8.18
N ASP A 100 -14.86 -6.47 7.08
CA ASP A 100 -13.71 -6.18 6.22
C ASP A 100 -13.82 -4.85 5.50
N PHE A 101 -15.02 -4.46 5.06
CA PHE A 101 -15.26 -3.11 4.53
C PHE A 101 -15.09 -2.03 5.60
N ASP A 102 -15.57 -2.26 6.82
CA ASP A 102 -15.41 -1.32 7.94
C ASP A 102 -13.93 -1.14 8.33
N GLU A 103 -13.17 -2.24 8.35
CA GLU A 103 -11.72 -2.19 8.60
C GLU A 103 -10.98 -1.44 7.50
N LEU A 104 -11.32 -1.68 6.23
CA LEU A 104 -10.73 -0.97 5.09
C LEU A 104 -11.02 0.53 5.20
N GLU A 105 -12.25 0.92 5.47
CA GLU A 105 -12.66 2.31 5.62
C GLU A 105 -11.97 2.99 6.82
N ALA A 106 -11.85 2.29 7.95
CA ALA A 106 -11.13 2.80 9.12
C ALA A 106 -9.65 3.07 8.81
N ARG A 107 -9.00 2.18 8.05
CA ARG A 107 -7.61 2.37 7.60
C ARG A 107 -7.49 3.51 6.59
N GLN A 108 -8.46 3.66 5.69
CA GLN A 108 -8.52 4.78 4.75
C GLN A 108 -8.60 6.14 5.44
N ARG A 109 -9.32 6.24 6.56
CA ARG A 109 -9.46 7.48 7.33
C ARG A 109 -8.22 7.83 8.16
N GLN A 110 -7.42 6.83 8.53
CA GLN A 110 -6.20 7.02 9.31
C GLN A 110 -5.00 7.44 8.46
N GLU A 111 -5.02 7.10 7.17
CA GLU A 111 -3.94 7.36 6.23
C GLU A 111 -4.29 8.51 5.27
N ILE A 112 -3.28 9.22 4.79
CA ILE A 112 -3.43 10.35 3.85
C ILE A 112 -3.69 9.80 2.44
N LEU A 113 -4.71 8.97 2.27
CA LEU A 113 -5.18 8.68 0.92
C LEU A 113 -5.87 9.90 0.33
N SER A 114 -5.70 10.06 -0.98
CA SER A 114 -6.47 11.02 -1.72
C SER A 114 -7.96 10.66 -1.69
N GLU A 115 -8.80 11.69 -1.59
CA GLU A 115 -10.27 11.65 -1.69
C GLU A 115 -10.85 10.65 -2.73
N PRO A 116 -10.29 10.51 -3.95
CA PRO A 116 -10.83 9.57 -4.94
C PRO A 116 -10.92 8.12 -4.45
N TYR A 117 -9.92 7.63 -3.72
CA TYR A 117 -9.91 6.25 -3.22
C TYR A 117 -10.94 6.00 -2.12
N GLN A 118 -11.32 7.04 -1.38
CA GLN A 118 -12.36 6.94 -0.35
C GLN A 118 -13.75 6.81 -1.01
N SER A 119 -13.98 7.55 -2.11
CA SER A 119 -15.24 7.45 -2.85
C SER A 119 -15.47 6.09 -3.51
N GLU A 120 -14.43 5.44 -4.01
CA GLU A 120 -14.54 4.12 -4.65
C GLU A 120 -14.95 3.03 -3.65
N VAL A 121 -14.38 3.03 -2.44
CA VAL A 121 -14.72 2.04 -1.40
C VAL A 121 -16.16 2.23 -0.91
N ALA A 122 -16.61 3.48 -0.75
CA ALA A 122 -18.00 3.78 -0.42
C ALA A 122 -18.96 3.22 -1.49
N GLU A 123 -18.64 3.40 -2.78
CA GLU A 123 -19.46 2.84 -3.87
C GLU A 123 -19.50 1.31 -3.82
N PHE A 124 -18.38 0.64 -3.57
CA PHE A 124 -18.36 -0.82 -3.45
C PHE A 124 -19.20 -1.32 -2.27
N LYS A 125 -19.14 -0.63 -1.12
CA LYS A 125 -19.93 -0.95 0.07
C LYS A 125 -21.43 -0.78 -0.20
N ASP A 126 -21.83 0.27 -0.91
CA ASP A 126 -23.22 0.48 -1.32
C ASP A 126 -23.73 -0.62 -2.26
N ARG A 127 -22.91 -1.00 -3.26
CA ARG A 127 -23.24 -2.13 -4.15
C ARG A 127 -23.39 -3.44 -3.37
N TRP A 128 -22.49 -3.69 -2.41
CA TRP A 128 -22.58 -4.85 -1.54
C TRP A 128 -23.86 -4.85 -0.69
N ALA A 129 -24.23 -3.71 -0.09
CA ALA A 129 -25.48 -3.59 0.66
C ALA A 129 -26.71 -3.95 -0.19
N ASN A 130 -26.74 -3.53 -1.46
CA ASN A 130 -27.81 -3.90 -2.39
C ASN A 130 -27.86 -5.41 -2.66
N ILE A 131 -26.71 -6.07 -2.80
CA ILE A 131 -26.62 -7.52 -2.99
C ILE A 131 -27.18 -8.26 -1.77
N LYS A 132 -26.80 -7.86 -0.55
CA LYS A 132 -27.35 -8.45 0.68
C LYS A 132 -28.86 -8.37 0.75
N VAL A 133 -29.42 -7.18 0.48
CA VAL A 133 -30.87 -6.93 0.49
C VAL A 133 -31.58 -7.80 -0.54
N SER A 134 -30.98 -8.00 -1.73
CA SER A 134 -31.57 -8.87 -2.75
C SER A 134 -31.70 -10.31 -2.27
N LEU A 135 -30.67 -10.84 -1.61
CA LEU A 135 -30.67 -12.22 -1.10
C LEU A 135 -31.67 -12.41 0.05
N SER A 136 -31.72 -11.47 1.01
CA SER A 136 -32.70 -11.51 2.11
C SER A 136 -34.15 -11.39 1.62
N ASN A 137 -34.38 -10.66 0.52
CA ASN A 137 -35.71 -10.51 -0.07
C ASN A 137 -36.14 -11.70 -0.93
N THR A 138 -35.18 -12.43 -1.54
CA THR A 138 -35.46 -13.70 -2.22
C THR A 138 -35.96 -14.76 -1.23
N ASP A 139 -35.66 -14.60 0.05
CA ASP A 139 -35.79 -15.65 1.06
C ASP A 139 -36.80 -15.38 2.18
N SER A 140 -38.08 -15.23 1.81
CA SER A 140 -39.14 -15.64 2.75
C SER A 140 -40.43 -16.07 2.08
N ALA A 141 -40.75 -15.50 0.92
CA ALA A 141 -42.00 -15.76 0.21
C ALA A 141 -41.85 -16.66 -1.03
N ALA A 142 -40.73 -16.59 -1.76
CA ALA A 142 -40.56 -17.31 -3.02
C ALA A 142 -40.13 -18.79 -2.82
N LEU A 143 -39.23 -19.06 -1.87
CA LEU A 143 -38.75 -20.42 -1.59
C LEU A 143 -39.81 -21.30 -0.90
N LYS A 144 -40.73 -20.74 -0.11
CA LYS A 144 -41.87 -21.49 0.45
C LYS A 144 -42.92 -21.86 -0.61
N ALA A 145 -43.10 -21.03 -1.64
CA ALA A 145 -44.09 -21.27 -2.69
C ALA A 145 -43.64 -22.28 -3.75
N GLN A 146 -42.35 -22.66 -3.76
CA GLN A 146 -41.79 -23.60 -4.73
C GLN A 146 -41.68 -25.04 -4.19
N HIS A 147 -42.03 -25.24 -2.91
CA HIS A 147 -42.03 -26.53 -2.21
C HIS A 147 -43.40 -26.95 -1.63
N GLU A 148 -44.50 -26.31 -2.04
CA GLU A 148 -45.88 -26.83 -1.94
C GLU A 148 -46.36 -27.33 -3.31
#